data_AF-A0A7Z0MW31-F1
#
_entry.id   AF-A0A7Z0MW31-F1
#
_cell.length_a   1.000
_cell.length_b   1.000
_cell.length_c   1.000
_cell.angle_alpha   90.00
_cell.angle_beta   90.00
_cell.angle_gamma   90.00
#
_symmetry.space_group_name_H-M   'P 1'
#
loop_
_entity.id
_entity.type
_entity.pdbx_description
1 polymer ?
#
loop_
_entity_poly.entity_id
_entity_poly.type
_entity_poly.pdbx_seq_one_letter_code
_entity_poly.pdbx_strand_id
1 'polypeptide(L)'
;MNTKSSNEFDNFIDTFVSELIEAPDDQILEGLNPETVQAKGLDLLKAAKAQASRSRLAAAKAGYAALKAKPSATLQDVSAEEARLFLENASNDSRFTLAARNLGELSDNEAIALYTQLKSLEDSTRDGDDK
;
A
#
# COMPACT_ATOMS: atom_id res chain seq x y z
N MET A 1 13.46 -6.39 -46.90
CA MET A 1 14.10 -7.06 -45.76
C MET A 1 15.19 -6.16 -45.22
N ASN A 2 15.10 -5.71 -43.96
CA ASN A 2 16.21 -5.56 -43.01
C ASN A 2 15.79 -4.69 -41.82
N THR A 3 15.37 -5.35 -40.73
CA THR A 3 15.30 -4.78 -39.38
C THR A 3 16.33 -5.53 -38.53
N LYS A 4 17.62 -5.21 -38.67
CA LYS A 4 18.71 -5.94 -38.00
C LYS A 4 19.64 -5.06 -37.15
N SER A 5 19.25 -3.81 -36.89
CA SER A 5 20.08 -2.84 -36.16
C SER A 5 19.89 -2.83 -34.64
N SER A 6 18.75 -3.29 -34.10
CA SER A 6 18.56 -3.36 -32.63
C SER A 6 19.53 -4.37 -32.00
N ASN A 7 19.75 -5.49 -32.69
CA ASN A 7 20.42 -6.65 -32.11
C ASN A 7 21.92 -6.44 -31.89
N GLU A 8 22.64 -5.70 -32.75
CA GLU A 8 24.10 -5.52 -32.60
C GLU A 8 24.48 -4.61 -31.45
N PHE A 9 23.71 -3.53 -31.23
CA PHE A 9 23.92 -2.66 -30.09
C PHE A 9 23.55 -3.34 -28.78
N ASP A 10 22.39 -4.02 -28.75
CA ASP A 10 21.96 -4.79 -27.57
C ASP A 10 23.00 -5.89 -27.23
N ASN A 11 23.48 -6.63 -28.23
CA ASN A 11 24.54 -7.63 -28.03
C ASN A 11 25.87 -7.02 -27.57
N PHE A 12 26.23 -5.82 -28.06
CA PHE A 12 27.42 -5.12 -27.59
C PHE A 12 27.30 -4.73 -26.11
N ILE A 13 26.15 -4.17 -25.72
CA ILE A 13 25.89 -3.81 -24.32
C ILE A 13 25.91 -5.04 -23.43
N ASP A 14 25.24 -6.12 -23.84
CA ASP A 14 25.22 -7.38 -23.07
C ASP A 14 26.62 -7.97 -22.93
N THR A 15 27.40 -8.00 -24.01
CA THR A 15 28.79 -8.50 -23.98
C THR A 15 29.67 -7.64 -23.09
N PHE A 16 29.55 -6.31 -23.20
CA PHE A 16 30.33 -5.37 -22.38
C PHE A 16 29.96 -5.46 -20.90
N VAL A 17 28.68 -5.62 -20.58
CA VAL A 17 28.22 -5.83 -19.20
C VAL A 17 28.71 -7.16 -18.65
N SER A 18 28.66 -8.24 -19.44
CA SER A 18 29.21 -9.53 -19.06
C SER A 18 30.72 -9.45 -18.78
N GLU A 19 31.48 -8.79 -19.66
CA GLU A 19 32.91 -8.59 -19.46
C GLU A 19 33.20 -7.79 -18.19
N LEU A 20 32.42 -6.74 -17.90
CA LEU A 20 32.58 -5.94 -16.69
C LEU A 20 32.24 -6.72 -15.41
N ILE A 21 31.29 -7.66 -15.47
CA ILE A 21 30.92 -8.54 -14.34
C ILE A 21 32.02 -9.59 -14.10
N GLU A 22 32.64 -10.09 -15.17
CA GLU A 22 33.71 -11.09 -15.10
C GLU A 22 35.08 -10.49 -14.78
N ALA A 23 35.26 -9.19 -15.01
CA ALA A 23 36.49 -8.49 -14.71
C ALA A 23 36.81 -8.56 -13.20
N PRO A 24 38.05 -8.96 -12.83
CA PRO A 24 38.41 -9.10 -11.44
C PRO A 24 38.49 -7.74 -10.75
N ASP A 25 38.16 -7.74 -9.45
CA ASP A 25 38.06 -6.53 -8.63
C ASP A 25 39.33 -5.65 -8.68
N ASP A 26 40.51 -6.24 -8.85
CA ASP A 26 41.79 -5.53 -8.93
C ASP A 26 41.91 -4.65 -10.20
N GLN A 27 41.28 -5.05 -11.30
CA GLN A 27 41.23 -4.28 -12.54
C GLN A 27 40.19 -3.14 -12.49
N ILE A 28 39.11 -3.31 -11.71
CA ILE A 28 38.03 -2.32 -11.59
C ILE A 28 38.33 -1.30 -10.49
N LEU A 29 38.89 -1.76 -9.37
CA LEU A 29 38.99 -0.98 -8.15
C LEU A 29 40.32 -0.22 -8.02
N GLU A 30 41.17 -0.22 -9.05
CA GLU A 30 42.44 0.53 -9.11
C GLU A 30 43.32 0.37 -7.84
N GLY A 31 43.34 -0.83 -7.26
CA GLY A 31 44.10 -1.15 -6.04
C GLY A 31 43.38 -0.86 -4.72
N LEU A 32 42.09 -0.48 -4.73
CA LEU A 32 41.26 -0.43 -3.51
C LEU A 32 40.90 -1.85 -3.05
N ASN A 33 40.75 -2.02 -1.74
CA ASN A 33 40.34 -3.31 -1.17
C ASN A 33 38.84 -3.56 -1.46
N PRO A 34 38.47 -4.64 -2.16
CA PRO A 34 37.09 -4.95 -2.52
C PRO A 34 36.16 -5.10 -1.32
N GLU A 35 36.64 -5.70 -0.22
CA GLU A 35 35.85 -5.87 1.00
C GLU A 35 35.43 -4.53 1.60
N THR A 36 36.32 -3.53 1.53
CA THR A 36 36.05 -2.19 2.07
C THR A 36 35.03 -1.43 1.23
N VAL A 37 35.10 -1.56 -0.10
CA VAL A 37 34.16 -0.93 -1.03
C VAL A 37 32.79 -1.56 -0.88
N GLN A 38 32.73 -2.89 -0.79
CA GLN A 38 31.51 -3.64 -0.58
C GLN A 38 30.84 -3.29 0.75
N ALA A 39 31.60 -3.26 1.86
CA ALA A 39 31.09 -2.91 3.17
C ALA A 39 30.45 -1.50 3.17
N LYS A 40 31.14 -0.52 2.56
CA LYS A 40 30.63 0.85 2.42
C LYS A 40 29.34 0.91 1.59
N GLY A 41 29.27 0.13 0.51
CA GLY A 41 28.06 0.02 -0.32
C GLY A 41 26.88 -0.56 0.45
N LEU A 42 27.11 -1.63 1.24
CA LEU A 42 26.08 -2.24 2.08
C LEU A 42 25.58 -1.31 3.18
N ASP A 43 26.48 -0.53 3.80
CA ASP A 43 26.10 0.47 4.81
C ASP A 43 25.23 1.58 4.21
N LEU A 44 25.59 2.08 3.02
CA LEU A 44 24.80 3.08 2.30
C LEU A 44 23.42 2.53 1.95
N LEU A 45 23.36 1.29 1.44
CA LEU A 45 22.11 0.62 1.11
C LEU A 45 21.23 0.42 2.35
N LYS A 46 21.81 0.04 3.49
CA LYS A 46 21.10 -0.12 4.76
C LYS A 46 20.53 1.22 5.25
N ALA A 47 21.31 2.29 5.18
CA ALA A 47 20.86 3.63 5.54
C ALA A 47 19.71 4.10 4.63
N ALA A 48 19.82 3.89 3.32
CA ALA A 48 18.77 4.22 2.36
C ALA A 48 17.47 3.45 2.63
N LYS A 49 17.56 2.13 2.89
CA LYS A 49 16.39 1.30 3.26
C LYS A 49 15.72 1.80 4.54
N ALA A 50 16.51 2.16 5.56
CA ALA A 50 15.99 2.70 6.81
C ALA A 50 15.30 4.05 6.62
N GLN A 51 15.82 4.92 5.75
CA GLN A 51 15.18 6.20 5.46
C GLN A 51 13.88 6.03 4.66
N ALA A 52 13.88 5.16 3.66
CA ALA A 52 12.68 4.85 2.88
C ALA A 52 11.56 4.26 3.75
N SER A 53 11.88 3.36 4.68
CA SER A 53 10.88 2.79 5.60
C SER A 53 10.30 3.84 6.55
N ARG A 54 11.13 4.73 7.10
CA ARG A 54 10.68 5.86 7.93
C ARG A 54 9.75 6.79 7.15
N SER A 55 10.10 7.13 5.92
CA SER A 55 9.29 7.99 5.04
C SER A 55 7.93 7.36 4.76
N ARG A 56 7.88 6.08 4.39
CA ARG A 56 6.62 5.34 4.17
C ARG A 56 5.73 5.34 5.43
N LEU A 57 6.34 5.08 6.58
CA LEU A 57 5.61 5.06 7.86
C LEU A 57 5.09 6.45 8.23
N ALA A 58 5.86 7.51 8.01
CA ALA A 58 5.42 8.89 8.23
C ALA A 58 4.25 9.25 7.31
N ALA A 59 4.31 8.90 6.03
CA ALA A 59 3.23 9.10 5.08
C ALA A 59 1.95 8.34 5.48
N ALA A 60 2.08 7.08 5.89
CA ALA A 60 0.95 6.29 6.38
C ALA A 60 0.30 6.91 7.63
N LYS A 61 1.11 7.36 8.60
CA LYS A 61 0.62 8.06 9.80
C LYS A 61 -0.11 9.36 9.45
N ALA A 62 0.44 10.14 8.52
CA ALA A 62 -0.19 11.37 8.05
C ALA A 62 -1.53 11.08 7.35
N GLY A 63 -1.59 10.06 6.49
CA GLY A 63 -2.82 9.62 5.83
C GLY A 63 -3.88 9.16 6.84
N TYR A 64 -3.49 8.36 7.84
CA TYR A 64 -4.41 7.94 8.91
C TYR A 64 -4.91 9.13 9.75
N ALA A 65 -4.04 10.06 10.11
CA ALA A 65 -4.42 11.27 10.83
C ALA A 65 -5.40 12.13 10.01
N ALA A 66 -5.18 12.25 8.70
CA ALA A 66 -6.08 12.97 7.80
C ALA A 66 -7.46 12.29 7.70
N LEU A 67 -7.51 10.95 7.63
CA LEU A 67 -8.76 10.20 7.67
C LEU A 67 -9.51 10.40 8.99
N LYS A 68 -8.80 10.38 10.12
CA LYS A 68 -9.40 10.60 11.44
C LYS A 68 -9.89 12.04 11.62
N ALA A 69 -9.21 13.01 11.03
CA ALA A 69 -9.59 14.42 11.09
C ALA A 69 -10.74 14.77 10.13
N LYS A 70 -11.05 13.90 9.15
CA LYS A 70 -12.21 14.08 8.29
C LYS A 70 -13.46 13.98 9.18
N PRO A 71 -14.29 15.03 9.28
CA PRO A 71 -15.53 14.93 10.03
C PRO A 71 -16.34 13.78 9.44
N SER A 72 -16.77 12.86 10.31
CA SER A 72 -17.77 11.86 9.95
C SER A 72 -18.92 12.59 9.27
N ALA A 73 -19.36 12.11 8.11
CA ALA A 73 -20.53 12.65 7.43
C ALA A 73 -21.61 12.89 8.47
N THR A 74 -22.17 14.11 8.46
CA THR A 74 -23.16 14.57 9.42
C THR A 74 -24.16 13.46 9.68
N LEU A 75 -24.12 12.94 10.90
CA LEU A 75 -25.00 11.89 11.38
C LEU A 75 -26.42 12.31 11.00
N GLN A 76 -27.02 11.59 10.04
CA GLN A 76 -28.47 11.56 10.02
C GLN A 76 -28.87 11.04 11.39
N ASP A 77 -29.83 11.71 12.02
CA ASP A 77 -30.40 11.32 13.30
C ASP A 77 -31.15 9.99 13.07
N VAL A 78 -30.40 8.89 12.99
CA VAL A 78 -30.94 7.56 12.75
C VAL A 78 -31.21 6.93 14.10
N SER A 79 -32.44 6.48 14.27
CA SER A 79 -32.85 5.79 15.48
C SER A 79 -32.11 4.45 15.62
N ALA A 80 -31.90 4.01 16.87
CA ALA A 80 -31.29 2.71 17.13
C ALA A 80 -32.11 1.53 16.55
N GLU A 81 -33.41 1.72 16.34
CA GLU A 81 -34.28 0.72 15.70
C GLU A 81 -34.02 0.63 14.19
N GLU A 82 -33.95 1.77 13.50
CA GLU A 82 -33.62 1.83 12.07
C GLU A 82 -32.22 1.29 11.78
N ALA A 83 -31.25 1.60 12.64
CA ALA A 83 -29.89 1.08 12.54
C ALA A 83 -29.87 -0.46 12.64
N ARG A 84 -30.63 -1.03 13.59
CA ARG A 84 -30.73 -2.48 13.77
C ARG A 84 -31.40 -3.17 12.57
N LEU A 85 -32.51 -2.62 12.09
CA LEU A 85 -33.20 -3.13 10.90
C LEU A 85 -32.29 -3.10 9.67
N PHE A 86 -31.50 -2.03 9.51
CA PHE A 86 -30.54 -1.95 8.40
C PHE A 86 -29.46 -3.01 8.52
N LEU A 87 -28.88 -3.22 9.71
CA LEU A 87 -27.84 -4.22 9.94
C LEU A 87 -28.35 -5.65 9.72
N GLU A 88 -29.59 -5.95 10.11
CA GLU A 88 -30.24 -7.24 9.86
C GLU A 88 -30.41 -7.49 8.35
N ASN A 89 -30.86 -6.50 7.59
CA ASN A 89 -30.94 -6.59 6.13
C ASN A 89 -29.55 -6.71 5.48
N ALA A 90 -28.58 -5.92 5.92
CA ALA A 90 -27.21 -5.95 5.41
C ALA A 90 -26.48 -7.25 5.72
N SER A 91 -26.84 -7.95 6.81
CA SER A 91 -26.28 -9.27 7.14
C SER A 91 -26.61 -10.35 6.11
N ASN A 92 -27.71 -10.16 5.36
CA ASN A 92 -28.15 -11.05 4.30
C ASN A 92 -27.77 -10.54 2.90
N ASP A 93 -27.08 -9.39 2.79
CA ASP A 93 -26.66 -8.81 1.52
C ASP A 93 -25.23 -9.24 1.18
N SER A 94 -25.06 -9.83 0.00
CA SER A 94 -23.77 -10.27 -0.54
C SER A 94 -22.72 -9.15 -0.69
N ARG A 95 -23.14 -7.89 -0.68
CA ARG A 95 -22.23 -6.72 -0.76
C ARG A 95 -21.48 -6.46 0.54
N PHE A 96 -21.95 -6.99 1.67
CA PHE A 96 -21.36 -6.76 2.97
C PHE A 96 -20.94 -8.08 3.61
N THR A 97 -19.73 -8.15 4.15
CA THR A 97 -19.30 -9.26 5.00
C THR A 97 -19.30 -8.79 6.44
N LEU A 98 -20.39 -9.05 7.16
CA LEU A 98 -20.52 -8.75 8.58
C LEU A 98 -20.05 -9.96 9.39
N ALA A 99 -18.89 -9.85 10.04
CA ALA A 99 -18.31 -10.93 10.86
C ALA A 99 -18.90 -11.04 12.28
N ALA A 100 -19.93 -10.23 12.61
CA ALA A 100 -20.45 -10.12 13.96
C ALA A 100 -21.46 -11.24 14.26
N ARG A 101 -21.08 -12.18 15.14
CA ARG A 101 -21.92 -13.32 15.54
C ARG A 101 -23.21 -12.97 16.28
N ASN A 102 -23.36 -11.75 16.81
CA ASN A 102 -24.51 -11.37 17.66
C ASN A 102 -25.01 -9.95 17.35
N LEU A 103 -25.50 -9.69 16.12
CA LEU A 103 -26.14 -8.41 15.78
C LEU A 103 -27.36 -8.10 16.69
N GLY A 104 -27.99 -9.12 17.28
CA GLY A 104 -29.10 -8.99 18.22
C GLY A 104 -28.71 -8.56 19.65
N GLU A 105 -27.43 -8.56 20.01
CA GLU A 105 -26.94 -8.15 21.35
C GLU A 105 -26.28 -6.76 21.34
N LEU A 106 -26.31 -6.04 20.22
CA LEU A 106 -25.71 -4.71 20.09
C LEU A 106 -26.45 -3.70 20.97
N SER A 107 -25.69 -2.90 21.72
CA SER A 107 -26.24 -1.70 22.36
C SER A 107 -26.65 -0.67 21.31
N ASP A 108 -27.59 0.20 21.67
CA ASP A 108 -28.14 1.22 20.75
C ASP A 108 -27.04 2.08 20.09
N ASN A 109 -26.03 2.47 20.87
CA ASN A 109 -24.89 3.25 20.37
C ASN A 109 -24.00 2.44 19.41
N GLU A 110 -23.80 1.15 19.67
CA GLU A 110 -23.00 0.29 18.80
C GLU A 110 -23.73 0.00 17.48
N ALA A 111 -25.05 -0.17 17.52
CA ALA A 111 -25.87 -0.33 16.32
C ALA A 111 -25.78 0.92 15.42
N ILE A 112 -25.91 2.12 15.99
CA ILE A 112 -25.79 3.39 15.25
C ILE A 112 -24.36 3.55 14.69
N ALA A 113 -23.33 3.22 15.46
CA ALA A 113 -21.94 3.31 15.01
C ALA A 113 -21.65 2.37 13.82
N LEU A 114 -22.08 1.11 13.90
CA LEU A 114 -21.93 0.12 12.83
C LEU A 114 -22.72 0.50 11.59
N TYR A 115 -23.95 0.98 11.75
CA TYR A 115 -24.76 1.53 10.66
C TYR A 115 -24.02 2.65 9.92
N THR A 116 -23.48 3.61 10.67
CA THR A 116 -22.75 4.76 10.12
C THR A 116 -21.50 4.32 9.38
N GLN A 117 -20.78 3.33 9.92
CA GLN A 117 -19.61 2.76 9.27
C GLN A 117 -19.98 2.08 7.95
N LEU A 118 -21.03 1.26 7.92
CA LEU A 118 -21.50 0.61 6.69
C LEU A 118 -21.92 1.63 5.63
N LYS A 119 -22.63 2.69 6.03
CA LYS A 119 -23.04 3.75 5.10
C LYS A 119 -21.86 4.52 4.53
N SER A 120 -20.87 4.87 5.36
CA SER A 120 -19.65 5.51 4.86
C SER A 120 -18.87 4.61 3.89
N LEU A 121 -18.88 3.30 4.10
CA LEU A 121 -18.30 2.33 3.17
C LEU A 121 -19.06 2.30 1.84
N GLU A 122 -20.40 2.23 1.86
CA GLU A 122 -21.24 2.27 0.66
C GLU A 122 -20.97 3.53 -0.18
N ASP A 123 -20.86 4.69 0.45
CA ASP A 123 -20.57 5.95 -0.22
C ASP A 123 -19.14 6.01 -0.78
N SER A 124 -18.15 5.50 -0.03
CA SER A 124 -16.77 5.44 -0.51
C SER A 124 -16.55 4.47 -1.66
N THR A 125 -17.38 3.42 -1.77
CA THR A 125 -17.31 2.45 -2.87
C THR A 125 -17.91 3.02 -4.15
N ARG A 126 -18.99 3.80 -4.04
CA ARG A 126 -19.62 4.49 -5.19
C ARG A 126 -18.72 5.57 -5.81
N ASP A 127 -17.95 6.28 -5.00
CA ASP A 127 -17.07 7.36 -5.47
C ASP A 127 -15.76 6.84 -6.12
N GLY A 128 -15.50 5.53 -6.01
CA GLY A 128 -14.32 4.87 -6.56
C GLY A 128 -14.48 4.28 -7.96
N ASP A 129 -15.72 4.12 -8.45
CA ASP A 129 -16.02 3.53 -9.77
C ASP A 129 -16.06 4.57 -10.92
N ASP A 130 -15.91 5.86 -10.61
CA ASP A 130 -15.94 6.98 -11.57
C ASP A 130 -14.54 7.48 -12.01
N LYS A 131 -13.51 6.62 -12.02
CA LYS A 131 -12.16 6.97 -12.53
C LYS A 131 -11.53 5.96 -13.48
#